data_AF-A0A1I2M6P0-F1
#
_entry.id   AF-A0A1I2M6P0-F1
#
_cell.length_a   1.000
_cell.length_b   1.000
_cell.length_c   1.000
_cell.angle_alpha   90.00
_cell.angle_beta   90.00
_cell.angle_gamma   90.00
#
_symmetry.space_group_name_H-M   'P 1'
#
loop_
_entity.id
_entity.type
_entity.pdbx_description
1 polymer ?
#
loop_
_entity_poly.entity_id
_entity_poly.type
_entity_poly.pdbx_seq_one_letter_code
_entity_poly.pdbx_strand_id
1 'polypeptide(L)'
;MQLSLNYKFLILLQSIMAFLAFGLNMVLALLLWLPESILSLWGHHNIATYLFAFTMSIGFVVGWIATKITRKALRSGRVLPLHWHLKSQTLIDKLPSKTFNRAFMFSLSGLSMAAILVILLDALRLYAIPFLDFLLLSSIYSVCVSVAITSMAVYRALSDNILRHSRI
;
A
#
# COMPACT_ATOMS: atom_id res chain seq x y z
N MET A 1 20.47 11.09 17.47
CA MET A 1 20.54 9.70 16.94
C MET A 1 20.70 9.75 15.44
N GLN A 2 21.77 9.19 14.86
CA GLN A 2 21.89 9.10 13.40
C GLN A 2 20.97 7.97 12.89
N LEU A 3 19.91 8.32 12.17
CA LEU A 3 19.04 7.35 11.49
C LEU A 3 19.89 6.48 10.54
N SER A 4 19.71 5.16 10.58
CA SER A 4 20.41 4.25 9.67
C SER A 4 20.04 4.54 8.22
N LEU A 5 20.96 4.24 7.30
CA LEU A 5 20.78 4.43 5.85
C LEU A 5 19.45 3.81 5.35
N ASN A 6 19.13 2.62 5.82
CA ASN A 6 17.92 1.90 5.43
C ASN A 6 16.64 2.58 5.97
N TYR A 7 16.67 3.12 7.20
CA TYR A 7 15.53 3.86 7.75
C TYR A 7 15.31 5.18 7.02
N LYS A 8 16.38 5.91 6.67
CA LYS A 8 16.28 7.14 5.86
C LYS A 8 15.65 6.84 4.50
N PHE A 9 16.10 5.78 3.84
CA PHE A 9 15.53 5.34 2.56
C PHE A 9 14.05 4.94 2.69
N LEU A 10 13.71 4.14 3.72
CA LEU A 10 12.35 3.70 3.97
C LEU A 10 11.40 4.89 4.19
N ILE A 11 11.76 5.81 5.09
CA ILE A 11 10.95 6.99 5.42
C ILE A 11 10.76 7.84 4.16
N LEU A 12 11.84 8.11 3.41
CA LEU A 12 11.75 8.89 2.18
C LEU A 12 10.80 8.24 1.17
N LEU A 13 10.95 6.94 0.93
CA LEU A 13 10.12 6.23 -0.03
C LEU A 13 8.67 6.16 0.43
N GLN A 14 8.41 5.91 1.72
CA GLN A 14 7.07 5.95 2.31
C GLN A 14 6.43 7.32 2.13
N SER A 15 7.13 8.41 2.43
CA SER A 15 6.60 9.77 2.29
C SER A 15 6.23 10.07 0.84
N ILE A 16 7.08 9.71 -0.13
CA ILE A 16 6.79 9.92 -1.56
C ILE A 16 5.58 9.08 -1.99
N MET A 17 5.55 7.79 -1.66
CA MET A 17 4.44 6.91 -2.05
C MET A 17 3.12 7.31 -1.37
N ALA A 18 3.18 7.75 -0.11
CA ALA A 18 2.02 8.25 0.62
C ALA A 18 1.47 9.53 0.00
N PHE A 19 2.35 10.49 -0.32
CA PHE A 19 1.95 11.74 -0.94
C PHE A 19 1.32 11.52 -2.33
N LEU A 20 1.90 10.63 -3.14
CA LEU A 20 1.33 10.26 -4.44
C LEU A 20 -0.02 9.56 -4.30
N ALA A 21 -0.17 8.64 -3.34
CA ALA A 21 -1.43 7.94 -3.09
C ALA A 21 -2.53 8.92 -2.62
N PHE A 22 -2.17 9.84 -1.72
CA PHE A 22 -3.06 10.91 -1.24
C PHE A 22 -3.53 11.80 -2.40
N GLY A 23 -2.59 12.32 -3.19
CA GLY A 23 -2.90 13.19 -4.33
C GLY A 23 -3.77 12.48 -5.37
N LEU A 24 -3.45 11.22 -5.69
CA LEU A 24 -4.25 10.42 -6.61
C LEU A 24 -5.65 10.17 -6.08
N ASN A 25 -5.81 9.81 -4.79
CA ASN A 25 -7.12 9.63 -4.17
C ASN A 25 -7.95 10.91 -4.23
N MET A 26 -7.35 12.05 -3.85
CA MET A 26 -8.03 13.35 -3.88
C MET A 26 -8.51 13.71 -5.28
N VAL A 27 -7.64 13.57 -6.29
CA VAL A 27 -7.99 13.88 -7.69
C VAL A 27 -9.11 12.95 -8.18
N LEU A 28 -9.03 11.65 -7.91
CA LEU A 28 -10.06 10.70 -8.33
C LEU A 28 -11.39 10.94 -7.63
N ALA A 29 -11.38 11.18 -6.32
CA ALA A 29 -12.59 11.46 -5.55
C ALA A 29 -13.27 12.74 -6.03
N LEU A 30 -12.50 13.80 -6.31
CA LEU A 30 -13.03 15.03 -6.89
C LEU A 30 -13.60 14.78 -8.30
N LEU A 31 -12.88 14.07 -9.17
CA LEU A 31 -13.38 13.80 -10.53
C LEU A 31 -14.67 12.97 -10.57
N LEU A 32 -14.84 12.06 -9.61
CA LEU A 32 -16.00 11.17 -9.58
C LEU A 32 -17.22 11.80 -8.90
N TRP A 33 -17.03 12.69 -7.92
CA TRP A 33 -18.11 13.12 -7.03
C TRP A 33 -18.16 14.62 -6.71
N LEU A 34 -17.43 15.47 -7.45
CA LEU A 34 -17.51 16.93 -7.26
C LEU A 34 -18.95 17.49 -7.14
N PRO A 35 -19.94 17.05 -7.94
CA PRO A 35 -21.29 17.60 -7.85
C PRO A 35 -22.14 16.99 -6.71
N GLU A 36 -21.69 15.93 -6.04
CA GLU A 36 -22.48 15.19 -5.06
C GLU A 36 -22.17 15.64 -3.63
N SER A 37 -23.22 15.94 -2.86
CA SER A 37 -23.08 16.33 -1.45
C SER A 37 -23.03 15.12 -0.50
N ILE A 38 -23.70 14.03 -0.86
CA ILE A 38 -23.87 12.82 -0.06
C ILE A 38 -23.61 11.60 -0.95
N LEU A 39 -22.75 10.71 -0.48
CA LEU A 39 -22.36 9.50 -1.18
C LEU A 39 -22.97 8.27 -0.52
N SER A 40 -23.46 7.34 -1.33
CA SER A 40 -23.97 6.07 -0.82
C SER A 40 -22.88 5.00 -0.72
N LEU A 41 -22.93 4.20 0.35
CA LEU A 41 -22.02 3.07 0.54
C LEU A 41 -22.22 1.98 -0.52
N TRP A 42 -23.49 1.70 -0.83
CA TRP A 42 -23.95 0.71 -1.81
C TRP A 42 -24.81 1.38 -2.90
N GLY A 43 -25.00 0.72 -4.05
CA GLY A 43 -25.86 1.20 -5.14
C GLY A 43 -25.13 1.55 -6.44
N HIS A 44 -25.74 2.40 -7.27
CA HIS A 44 -25.11 2.90 -8.50
C HIS A 44 -24.15 4.05 -8.13
N HIS A 45 -22.91 4.02 -8.64
CA HIS A 45 -21.86 5.01 -8.34
C HIS A 45 -21.45 5.10 -6.85
N ASN A 46 -21.11 3.95 -6.25
CA ASN A 46 -20.96 3.81 -4.79
C ASN A 46 -19.51 3.88 -4.28
N ILE A 47 -19.37 4.14 -2.98
CA ILE A 47 -18.09 4.20 -2.25
C ILE A 47 -17.37 2.85 -2.24
N ALA A 48 -18.09 1.74 -2.05
CA ALA A 48 -17.48 0.42 -1.89
C ALA A 48 -16.67 0.01 -3.14
N THR A 49 -17.26 0.11 -4.32
CA THR A 49 -16.62 -0.21 -5.60
C THR A 49 -15.39 0.66 -5.84
N TYR A 50 -15.46 1.95 -5.51
CA TYR A 50 -14.29 2.82 -5.56
C TYR A 50 -13.17 2.38 -4.63
N LEU A 51 -13.47 2.11 -3.35
CA LEU A 51 -12.47 1.68 -2.38
C LEU A 51 -11.80 0.38 -2.83
N PHE A 52 -12.57 -0.60 -3.33
CA PHE A 52 -12.02 -1.83 -3.89
C PHE A 52 -11.12 -1.58 -5.11
N ALA A 53 -11.60 -0.84 -6.11
CA ALA A 53 -10.85 -0.57 -7.33
C ALA A 53 -9.58 0.24 -7.06
N PHE A 54 -9.69 1.27 -6.23
CA PHE A 54 -8.58 2.14 -5.84
C PHE A 54 -7.51 1.36 -5.07
N THR A 55 -7.90 0.61 -4.03
CA THR A 55 -6.95 -0.13 -3.18
C THR A 55 -6.26 -1.27 -3.91
N MET A 56 -7.00 -1.96 -4.78
CA MET A 56 -6.44 -2.98 -5.66
C MET A 56 -5.36 -2.37 -6.56
N SER A 57 -5.71 -1.29 -7.26
CA SER A 57 -4.82 -0.62 -8.20
C SER A 57 -3.60 -0.03 -7.52
N ILE A 58 -3.80 0.74 -6.44
CA ILE A 58 -2.71 1.39 -5.70
C ILE A 58 -1.83 0.35 -5.02
N GLY A 59 -2.40 -0.73 -4.49
CA GLY A 59 -1.62 -1.79 -3.85
C GLY A 59 -0.70 -2.51 -4.82
N PHE A 60 -1.18 -2.75 -6.06
CA PHE A 60 -0.33 -3.26 -7.13
C PHE A 60 0.77 -2.27 -7.50
N VAL A 61 0.40 -1.03 -7.83
CA VAL A 61 1.32 -0.01 -8.35
C VAL A 61 2.40 0.34 -7.31
N VAL A 62 2.01 0.64 -6.07
CA VAL A 62 2.93 0.96 -4.97
C VAL A 62 3.82 -0.24 -4.68
N GLY A 63 3.25 -1.44 -4.56
CA GLY A 63 4.01 -2.66 -4.31
C GLY A 63 5.06 -2.94 -5.39
N TRP A 64 4.69 -2.73 -6.66
CA TRP A 64 5.58 -2.90 -7.82
C TRP A 64 6.72 -1.88 -7.82
N ILE A 65 6.38 -0.58 -7.70
CA ILE A 65 7.33 0.52 -7.73
C ILE A 65 8.29 0.42 -6.55
N ALA A 66 7.79 0.29 -5.32
CA ALA A 66 8.60 0.20 -4.11
C ALA A 66 9.58 -0.98 -4.18
N THR A 67 9.14 -2.14 -4.65
CA THR A 67 10.02 -3.30 -4.83
C THR A 67 11.12 -3.03 -5.87
N LYS A 68 10.79 -2.43 -7.03
CA LYS A 68 11.79 -2.12 -8.06
C LYS A 68 12.82 -1.10 -7.58
N ILE A 69 12.35 -0.02 -6.95
CA ILE A 69 13.22 1.04 -6.42
C ILE A 69 14.14 0.47 -5.35
N THR A 70 13.63 -0.34 -4.43
CA THR A 70 14.45 -0.95 -3.38
C THR A 70 15.53 -1.87 -3.94
N ARG A 71 15.20 -2.70 -4.94
CA ARG A 71 16.19 -3.55 -5.62
C ARG A 71 17.24 -2.75 -6.38
N LYS A 72 16.82 -1.66 -7.04
CA LYS A 72 17.76 -0.74 -7.70
C LYS A 72 18.69 -0.10 -6.68
N ALA A 73 18.16 0.36 -5.54
CA ALA A 73 18.92 0.96 -4.45
C ALA A 73 19.95 -0.03 -3.88
N LEU A 74 19.56 -1.29 -3.65
CA LEU A 74 20.46 -2.38 -3.22
C LEU A 74 21.61 -2.60 -4.20
N ARG A 75 21.31 -2.72 -5.51
CA ARG A 75 22.34 -2.91 -6.54
C ARG A 75 23.31 -1.74 -6.64
N SER A 76 22.83 -0.53 -6.35
CA SER A 76 23.66 0.69 -6.33
C SER A 76 24.37 0.95 -5.01
N GLY A 77 24.27 0.07 -4.01
CA GLY A 77 24.86 0.26 -2.68
C GLY A 77 24.26 1.41 -1.85
N ARG A 78 23.12 1.97 -2.27
CA ARG A 78 22.42 3.07 -1.57
C ARG A 78 21.66 2.60 -0.33
N VAL A 79 21.46 1.29 -0.19
CA VAL A 79 20.87 0.62 0.98
C VAL A 79 21.59 -0.71 1.20
N LEU A 80 21.61 -1.17 2.46
CA LEU A 80 22.28 -2.40 2.84
C LEU A 80 21.27 -3.57 2.88
N PRO A 81 21.66 -4.79 2.45
CA PRO A 81 20.81 -5.96 2.56
C PRO A 81 20.52 -6.29 4.03
N LEU A 82 19.32 -6.81 4.29
CA LEU A 82 18.87 -7.14 5.64
C LEU A 82 19.21 -8.60 5.95
N HIS A 83 20.16 -8.85 6.85
CA HIS A 83 20.65 -10.20 7.20
C HIS A 83 19.80 -10.89 8.28
N TRP A 84 18.48 -10.75 8.23
CA TRP A 84 17.64 -11.34 9.26
C TRP A 84 17.41 -12.83 9.00
N HIS A 85 18.24 -13.68 9.61
CA HIS A 85 17.90 -15.08 9.85
C HIS A 85 16.99 -15.16 11.07
N LEU A 86 15.69 -14.96 10.90
CA LEU A 86 14.74 -15.34 11.95
C LEU A 86 14.56 -16.86 11.91
N LYS A 87 14.72 -17.51 13.07
CA LYS A 87 14.47 -18.94 13.28
C LYS A 87 13.01 -19.30 12.95
N SER A 88 12.10 -18.33 12.98
CA SER A 88 10.71 -18.43 12.52
C SER A 88 10.48 -17.59 11.26
N GLN A 89 10.00 -18.22 10.19
CA GLN A 89 9.58 -17.50 8.99
C GLN A 89 8.28 -16.75 9.26
N THR A 90 8.28 -15.44 9.09
CA THR A 90 7.08 -14.60 9.19
C THR A 90 6.24 -14.69 7.91
N LEU A 91 4.98 -14.24 7.95
CA LEU A 91 4.15 -14.16 6.74
C LEU A 91 4.78 -13.27 5.65
N ILE A 92 5.53 -12.25 6.06
CA ILE A 92 6.26 -11.35 5.15
C ILE A 92 7.32 -12.14 4.37
N ASP A 93 7.99 -13.12 4.99
CA ASP A 93 9.02 -13.93 4.33
C ASP A 93 8.47 -14.82 3.22
N LYS A 94 7.19 -15.22 3.34
CA LYS A 94 6.47 -16.01 2.33
C LYS A 94 6.06 -15.19 1.11
N LEU A 95 6.25 -13.86 1.11
CA LEU A 95 5.94 -13.04 -0.06
C LEU A 95 6.80 -13.45 -1.27
N PRO A 96 6.23 -13.48 -2.49
CA PRO A 96 6.94 -13.91 -3.69
C PRO A 96 8.21 -13.09 -3.96
N SER A 97 9.24 -13.74 -4.50
CA SER A 97 10.48 -13.09 -4.92
C SER A 97 10.37 -12.39 -6.29
N LYS A 98 9.38 -12.75 -7.13
CA LYS A 98 9.13 -12.03 -8.38
C LYS A 98 8.33 -10.75 -8.10
N THR A 99 8.75 -9.63 -8.71
CA THR A 99 8.11 -8.31 -8.48
C THR A 99 6.62 -8.33 -8.82
N PHE A 100 6.23 -8.99 -9.92
CA PHE A 100 4.84 -9.11 -10.33
C PHE A 100 3.99 -9.81 -9.29
N ASN A 101 4.37 -11.03 -8.92
CA ASN A 101 3.63 -11.84 -7.98
C ASN A 101 3.53 -11.13 -6.61
N ARG A 102 4.58 -10.40 -6.21
CA ARG A 102 4.55 -9.61 -4.97
C ARG A 102 3.57 -8.44 -5.07
N ALA A 103 3.62 -7.67 -6.15
CA ALA A 103 2.67 -6.58 -6.39
C ALA A 103 1.23 -7.10 -6.43
N PHE A 104 0.99 -8.25 -7.06
CA PHE A 104 -0.30 -8.92 -7.06
C PHE A 104 -0.76 -9.32 -5.66
N MET A 105 0.12 -9.86 -4.81
CA MET A 105 -0.21 -10.14 -3.41
C MET A 105 -0.54 -8.86 -2.61
N PHE A 106 0.16 -7.76 -2.86
CA PHE A 106 -0.19 -6.47 -2.25
C PHE A 106 -1.53 -5.91 -2.75
N SER A 107 -1.85 -6.12 -4.02
CA SER A 107 -3.17 -5.81 -4.58
C SER A 107 -4.28 -6.59 -3.87
N LEU A 108 -4.06 -7.89 -3.63
CA LEU A 108 -5.02 -8.73 -2.91
C LEU A 108 -5.16 -8.31 -1.44
N SER A 109 -4.04 -7.98 -0.79
CA SER A 109 -4.06 -7.41 0.57
C SER A 109 -4.79 -6.06 0.62
N GLY A 110 -4.66 -5.24 -0.41
CA GLY A 110 -5.40 -3.98 -0.56
C GLY A 110 -6.91 -4.23 -0.65
N LEU A 111 -7.33 -5.19 -1.47
CA LEU A 111 -8.74 -5.62 -1.54
C LEU A 111 -9.28 -6.10 -0.19
N SER A 112 -8.50 -6.92 0.54
CA SER A 112 -8.90 -7.36 1.88
C SER A 112 -9.05 -6.19 2.85
N MET A 113 -8.14 -5.21 2.81
CA MET A 113 -8.22 -4.01 3.63
C MET A 113 -9.44 -3.15 3.26
N ALA A 114 -9.79 -3.06 1.97
CA ALA A 114 -10.99 -2.37 1.52
C ALA A 114 -12.25 -3.08 2.01
N ALA A 115 -12.30 -4.41 1.92
CA ALA A 115 -13.40 -5.20 2.43
C ALA A 115 -13.63 -4.94 3.93
N ILE A 116 -12.56 -4.92 4.73
CA ILE A 116 -12.64 -4.64 6.16
C ILE A 116 -13.24 -3.24 6.40
N LEU A 117 -12.76 -2.22 5.67
CA LEU A 117 -13.29 -0.86 5.82
C LEU A 117 -14.76 -0.76 5.42
N VAL A 118 -15.14 -1.35 4.28
CA VAL A 118 -16.54 -1.35 3.81
C VAL A 118 -17.45 -2.07 4.80
N ILE A 119 -17.04 -3.24 5.30
CA ILE A 119 -17.80 -3.99 6.33
C ILE A 119 -17.92 -3.16 7.62
N LEU A 120 -16.88 -2.42 8.00
CA LEU A 120 -16.92 -1.57 9.19
C LEU A 120 -17.88 -0.39 9.02
N LEU A 121 -17.90 0.25 7.84
CA LEU A 121 -18.89 1.30 7.53
C LEU A 121 -20.32 0.76 7.54
N ASP A 122 -20.51 -0.44 7.00
CA ASP A 122 -21.79 -1.14 6.98
C ASP A 122 -22.26 -1.49 8.41
N ALA A 123 -21.37 -2.02 9.24
CA ALA A 123 -21.64 -2.36 10.64
C ALA A 123 -22.00 -1.12 11.48
N LEU A 124 -21.41 0.03 11.17
CA LEU A 124 -21.73 1.33 11.79
C LEU A 124 -22.98 1.98 11.18
N ARG A 125 -23.65 1.33 10.21
CA ARG A 125 -24.83 1.82 9.49
C ARG A 125 -24.59 3.15 8.77
N LEU A 126 -23.34 3.41 8.37
CA LEU A 126 -22.93 4.59 7.61
C LEU A 126 -23.20 4.37 6.12
N TYR A 127 -24.49 4.33 5.76
CA TYR A 127 -24.93 4.09 4.38
C TYR A 127 -24.89 5.34 3.50
N ALA A 128 -24.91 6.52 4.11
CA ALA A 128 -24.88 7.82 3.45
C ALA A 128 -23.84 8.70 4.15
N ILE A 129 -22.79 9.07 3.44
CA ILE A 129 -21.64 9.79 4.00
C ILE A 129 -21.49 11.12 3.26
N PRO A 130 -21.41 12.26 3.97
CA PRO A 130 -21.11 13.55 3.33
C PRO A 130 -19.80 13.49 2.55
N PHE A 131 -19.75 14.14 1.39
CA PHE A 131 -18.58 14.07 0.50
C PHE A 131 -17.26 14.45 1.20
N LEU A 132 -17.27 15.51 2.02
CA LEU A 132 -16.06 15.95 2.75
C LEU A 132 -15.57 14.92 3.76
N ASP A 133 -16.47 14.26 4.48
CA ASP A 133 -16.13 13.23 5.46
C ASP A 133 -15.55 12.00 4.75
N PHE A 134 -16.15 11.62 3.62
CA PHE A 134 -15.61 10.55 2.77
C PHE A 134 -14.24 10.91 2.18
N LEU A 135 -14.06 12.14 1.71
CA LEU A 135 -12.80 12.62 1.13
C LEU A 135 -11.68 12.57 2.17
N LEU A 136 -11.95 12.99 3.40
CA LEU A 136 -11.01 12.92 4.52
C LEU A 136 -10.69 11.46 4.88
N LEU A 137 -11.72 10.63 5.06
CA LEU A 137 -11.55 9.21 5.40
C LEU A 137 -10.74 8.46 4.34
N SER A 138 -11.14 8.56 3.07
CA SER A 138 -10.48 7.89 1.95
C SER A 138 -9.03 8.35 1.77
N SER A 139 -8.76 9.63 2.04
CA SER A 139 -7.41 10.18 1.93
C SER A 139 -6.48 9.68 3.03
N ILE A 140 -6.92 9.69 4.29
CA ILE A 140 -6.14 9.09 5.41
C ILE A 140 -5.92 7.60 5.15
N TYR A 141 -6.98 6.91 4.72
CA TYR A 141 -6.93 5.51 4.39
C TYR A 141 -5.91 5.20 3.28
N SER A 142 -5.89 6.00 2.20
CA SER A 142 -4.95 5.86 1.09
C SER A 142 -3.49 5.98 1.54
N VAL A 143 -3.21 6.92 2.45
CA VAL A 143 -1.89 7.12 3.07
C VAL A 143 -1.50 5.90 3.89
N CYS A 144 -2.37 5.43 4.78
CA CYS A 144 -2.11 4.28 5.63
C CYS A 144 -1.83 3.02 4.80
N VAL A 145 -2.64 2.74 3.78
CA VAL A 145 -2.46 1.61 2.87
C VAL A 145 -1.12 1.72 2.13
N SER A 146 -0.82 2.90 1.57
CA SER A 146 0.43 3.14 0.84
C SER A 146 1.67 2.94 1.72
N VAL A 147 1.65 3.46 2.96
CA VAL A 147 2.73 3.29 3.94
C VAL A 147 2.91 1.82 4.31
N ALA A 148 1.83 1.10 4.62
CA ALA A 148 1.87 -0.31 4.98
C ALA A 148 2.49 -1.16 3.85
N ILE A 149 1.98 -1.00 2.62
CA ILE A 149 2.46 -1.74 1.45
C ILE A 149 3.92 -1.40 1.13
N THR A 150 4.27 -0.11 1.15
CA THR A 150 5.65 0.33 0.90
C THR A 150 6.61 -0.28 1.92
N SER A 151 6.23 -0.30 3.19
CA SER A 151 7.03 -0.92 4.26
C SER A 151 7.29 -2.39 3.97
N MET A 152 6.23 -3.17 3.76
CA MET A 152 6.34 -4.60 3.47
C MET A 152 7.17 -4.86 2.21
N ALA A 153 6.97 -4.05 1.17
CA ALA A 153 7.71 -4.16 -0.09
C ALA A 153 9.22 -3.92 0.10
N VAL A 154 9.59 -2.87 0.83
CA VAL A 154 10.98 -2.51 1.13
C VAL A 154 11.63 -3.60 1.98
N TYR A 155 11.04 -3.96 3.13
CA TYR A 155 11.58 -4.97 4.02
C TYR A 155 11.82 -6.30 3.30
N ARG A 156 10.83 -6.75 2.51
CA ARG A 156 10.98 -8.00 1.77
C ARG A 156 12.03 -7.90 0.66
N ALA A 157 12.10 -6.76 -0.03
CA ALA A 157 13.07 -6.54 -1.10
C ALA A 157 14.52 -6.48 -0.59
N LEU A 158 14.75 -5.94 0.61
CA LEU A 158 16.06 -5.95 1.27
C LEU A 158 16.55 -7.36 1.62
N SER A 159 15.64 -8.33 1.78
CA SER A 159 15.93 -9.74 2.08
C SER A 159 16.11 -10.64 0.83
N ASP A 160 15.67 -10.19 -0.35
CA ASP A 160 15.59 -11.05 -1.56
C ASP A 160 16.93 -11.63 -2.04
N ASN A 161 18.05 -10.93 -1.85
CA ASN A 161 19.35 -11.36 -2.39
C ASN A 161 20.02 -12.48 -1.57
N ILE A 162 19.61 -12.69 -0.31
CA ILE A 162 20.24 -13.69 0.57
C ILE A 162 19.71 -15.08 0.28
N LEU A 163 18.40 -15.21 0.02
CA LEU A 163 17.74 -16.48 -0.27
C LEU A 163 18.21 -17.16 -1.56
N ARG A 164 18.91 -16.43 -2.44
CA ARG A 164 19.50 -16.99 -3.67
C ARG A 164 20.86 -17.64 -3.43
N HIS A 165 21.57 -17.29 -2.36
CA HIS A 165 22.87 -17.88 -2.00
C HIS A 165 22.73 -19.01 -0.98
N SER A 166 21.58 -19.16 -0.31
CA SER A 166 21.32 -20.28 0.61
C SER A 166 20.67 -21.51 -0.05
N ARG A 167 20.47 -21.51 -1.37
CA ARG A 167 20.16 -22.71 -2.15
C ARG A 167 21.47 -23.24 -2.74
N ILE A 168 22.25 -23.91 -1.89
CA ILE A 168 23.27 -24.88 -2.29
C ILE A 168 22.72 -26.24 -1.90
#